data_AF-A0A2V6T8V2-F1
#
_entry.id   AF-A0A2V6T8V2-F1
#
_cell.length_a   1.000
_cell.length_b   1.000
_cell.length_c   1.000
_cell.angle_alpha   90.00
_cell.angle_beta   90.00
_cell.angle_gamma   90.00
#
_symmetry.space_group_name_H-M   'P 1'
#
loop_
_entity.id
_entity.type
_entity.pdbx_description
1 polymer ?
#
loop_
_entity_poly.entity_id
_entity_poly.type
_entity_poly.pdbx_seq_one_letter_code
_entity_poly.pdbx_strand_id
1 'polypeptide(L)'
;MGGMPSRPHAPPPASPLSRLAPPLVWMAVIALLSSHYFGAGETESVFVVVASWLFPGAEAERLGILHGVVRKLGHLVEYSVLAILWMRALAPDRSLRRAAALAVVLTVAYAGLDEARQSLAPNRTPSLLDVGIDAGGAGLAAYAWRPGSGRAESLRGLGRLGGLLLLTASLAAAAGAWRLGLTPWELVGAGLAGGLLYRTGWRPGWRTSRAGLPAR
;
A
#
# COMPACT_ATOMS: atom_id res chain seq x y z
N MET A 1 -60.04 -0.25 15.32
CA MET A 1 -58.87 0.52 15.78
C MET A 1 -57.61 -0.16 15.24
N GLY A 2 -57.06 0.34 14.14
CA GLY A 2 -55.80 -0.18 13.60
C GLY A 2 -54.63 0.50 14.30
N GLY A 3 -53.84 -0.25 15.07
CA GLY A 3 -52.64 0.26 15.73
C GLY A 3 -51.61 0.69 14.70
N MET A 4 -51.08 1.91 14.84
CA MET A 4 -49.94 2.34 14.02
C MET A 4 -48.74 1.41 14.27
N PRO A 5 -48.02 0.99 13.22
CA PRO A 5 -46.78 0.25 13.39
C PRO A 5 -45.74 1.14 14.10
N SER A 6 -45.24 0.66 15.24
CA SER A 6 -44.14 1.29 15.98
C SER A 6 -42.92 1.45 15.07
N ARG A 7 -42.43 2.69 14.93
CA ARG A 7 -41.22 2.99 14.14
C ARG A 7 -40.06 2.11 14.62
N PRO A 8 -39.29 1.49 13.71
CA PRO A 8 -38.12 0.71 14.10
C PRO A 8 -37.16 1.59 14.89
N HIS A 9 -36.75 1.11 16.06
CA HIS A 9 -35.82 1.81 16.94
C HIS A 9 -34.47 1.89 16.23
N ALA A 10 -34.02 3.10 15.89
CA ALA A 10 -32.69 3.27 15.33
C ALA A 10 -31.66 2.79 16.36
N PRO A 11 -30.64 2.01 15.95
CA PRO A 11 -29.61 1.56 16.88
C PRO A 11 -28.91 2.78 17.51
N PRO A 12 -28.50 2.69 18.79
CA PRO A 12 -27.82 3.78 19.45
C PRO A 12 -26.51 4.12 18.72
N PRO A 13 -26.11 5.41 18.68
CA PRO A 13 -24.86 5.80 18.06
C PRO A 13 -23.68 5.07 18.72
N ALA A 14 -22.72 4.64 17.91
CA ALA A 14 -21.52 3.96 18.38
C ALA A 14 -20.76 4.82 19.40
N SER A 15 -20.30 4.22 20.50
CA SER A 15 -19.55 4.92 21.55
C SER A 15 -18.27 5.54 20.97
N PRO A 16 -17.78 6.69 21.50
CA PRO A 16 -16.54 7.30 21.07
C PRO A 16 -15.35 6.31 21.05
N LEU A 17 -15.27 5.42 22.04
CA LEU A 17 -14.22 4.40 22.14
C LEU A 17 -14.28 3.39 20.98
N SER A 18 -15.47 2.91 20.63
CA SER A 18 -15.63 1.96 19.52
C SER A 18 -15.23 2.55 18.16
N ARG A 19 -15.39 3.87 17.98
CA ARG A 19 -14.98 4.58 16.76
C ARG A 19 -13.47 4.72 16.63
N LEU A 20 -12.74 4.72 17.75
CA LEU A 20 -11.28 4.82 17.79
C LEU A 20 -10.59 3.47 17.63
N ALA A 21 -11.28 2.35 17.85
CA ALA A 21 -10.67 1.03 17.72
C ALA A 21 -10.06 0.76 16.34
N PRO A 22 -10.72 1.05 15.20
CA PRO A 22 -10.15 0.77 13.88
C PRO A 22 -8.79 1.44 13.59
N PRO A 23 -8.61 2.77 13.77
CA PRO A 23 -7.29 3.37 13.54
C PRO A 23 -6.23 2.84 14.52
N LEU A 24 -6.59 2.57 15.78
CA LEU A 24 -5.64 2.00 16.76
C LEU A 24 -5.19 0.58 16.41
N VAL A 25 -6.10 -0.27 15.95
CA VAL A 25 -5.77 -1.61 15.44
C VAL A 25 -4.87 -1.50 14.21
N TRP A 26 -5.16 -0.57 13.31
CA TRP A 26 -4.35 -0.37 12.12
C TRP A 26 -2.95 0.18 12.44
N MET A 27 -2.81 1.04 13.45
CA MET A 27 -1.51 1.43 13.98
C MET A 27 -0.73 0.20 14.47
N ALA A 28 -1.36 -0.73 15.21
CA ALA A 28 -0.70 -1.97 15.60
C ALA A 28 -0.27 -2.84 14.40
N VAL A 29 -1.08 -2.88 13.34
CA VAL A 29 -0.72 -3.55 12.07
C VAL A 29 0.51 -2.89 11.44
N ILE A 30 0.54 -1.56 11.32
CA ILE A 30 1.71 -0.83 10.78
C ILE A 30 2.94 -1.13 11.64
N ALA A 31 2.84 -1.05 12.97
CA ALA A 31 3.97 -1.33 13.85
C ALA A 31 4.53 -2.76 13.69
N LEU A 32 3.68 -3.73 13.36
CA LEU A 32 4.07 -5.10 13.04
C LEU A 32 4.76 -5.16 11.66
N LEU A 33 4.12 -4.62 10.61
CA LEU A 33 4.64 -4.62 9.24
C LEU A 33 5.93 -3.83 9.08
N SER A 34 6.18 -2.86 9.96
CA SER A 34 7.38 -2.05 9.96
C SER A 34 8.42 -2.50 11.01
N SER A 35 8.16 -3.61 11.70
CA SER A 35 9.12 -4.27 12.60
C SER A 35 10.28 -4.94 11.84
N HIS A 36 11.30 -5.41 12.58
CA HIS A 36 12.43 -6.13 12.01
C HIS A 36 12.02 -7.44 11.31
N TYR A 37 10.92 -8.07 11.73
CA TYR A 37 10.39 -9.29 11.09
C TYR A 37 9.97 -9.09 9.63
N PHE A 38 9.65 -7.85 9.25
CA PHE A 38 9.26 -7.45 7.90
C PHE A 38 10.21 -6.39 7.34
N GLY A 39 11.46 -6.38 7.83
CA GLY A 39 12.53 -5.53 7.33
C GLY A 39 12.88 -5.83 5.87
N ALA A 40 13.66 -4.94 5.26
CA ALA A 40 14.01 -5.07 3.84
C ALA A 40 14.69 -6.41 3.53
N GLY A 41 15.65 -6.87 4.34
CA GLY A 41 16.32 -8.16 4.09
C GLY A 41 15.37 -9.36 4.13
N GLU A 42 14.40 -9.36 5.04
CA GLU A 42 13.43 -10.46 5.17
C GLU A 42 12.45 -10.49 4.00
N THR A 43 11.89 -9.33 3.61
CA THR A 43 10.93 -9.26 2.50
C THR A 43 11.58 -9.38 1.13
N GLU A 44 12.87 -9.06 1.01
CA GLU A 44 13.62 -9.13 -0.24
C GLU A 44 13.71 -10.57 -0.74
N SER A 45 13.95 -11.54 0.13
CA SER A 45 14.04 -12.95 -0.25
C SER A 45 12.76 -13.45 -0.94
N VAL A 46 11.60 -13.17 -0.33
CA VAL A 46 10.28 -13.52 -0.89
C VAL A 46 10.00 -12.72 -2.16
N PHE A 47 10.33 -11.43 -2.16
CA PHE A 47 10.15 -10.56 -3.32
C PHE A 47 10.94 -11.06 -4.52
N VAL A 48 12.22 -11.38 -4.34
CA VAL A 48 13.12 -11.87 -5.40
C VAL A 48 12.59 -13.18 -5.98
N VAL A 49 12.12 -14.12 -5.15
CA VAL A 49 11.51 -15.37 -5.65
C VAL A 49 10.33 -15.07 -6.58
N VAL A 50 9.38 -14.24 -6.14
CA VAL A 50 8.20 -13.90 -6.95
C VAL A 50 8.60 -13.10 -8.19
N ALA A 51 9.50 -12.14 -8.05
CA ALA A 51 9.93 -11.27 -9.14
C ALA A 51 10.74 -12.03 -10.20
N SER A 52 11.58 -12.99 -9.82
CA SER A 52 12.32 -13.84 -10.77
C SER A 52 11.40 -14.76 -11.56
N TRP A 53 10.24 -15.16 -11.01
CA TRP A 53 9.19 -15.86 -11.75
C TRP A 53 8.53 -14.97 -12.81
N LEU A 54 8.31 -13.69 -12.49
CA LEU A 54 7.67 -12.72 -13.38
C LEU A 54 8.63 -12.14 -14.43
N PHE A 55 9.90 -12.00 -14.07
CA PHE A 55 10.95 -11.37 -14.87
C PHE A 55 12.22 -12.25 -14.90
N PRO A 56 12.17 -13.42 -15.58
CA PRO A 56 13.31 -14.32 -15.66
C PRO A 56 14.49 -13.63 -16.35
N GLY A 57 15.66 -13.63 -15.70
CA GLY A 57 16.88 -12.99 -16.20
C GLY A 57 17.06 -11.51 -15.80
N ALA A 58 16.17 -10.97 -14.95
CA ALA A 58 16.36 -9.63 -14.38
C ALA A 58 17.62 -9.56 -13.52
N GLU A 59 18.39 -8.49 -13.70
CA GLU A 59 19.60 -8.20 -12.92
C GLU A 59 19.26 -7.94 -11.43
N ALA A 60 20.12 -8.42 -10.53
CA ALA A 60 19.90 -8.33 -9.08
C ALA A 60 19.71 -6.89 -8.60
N GLU A 61 20.47 -5.94 -9.16
CA GLU A 61 20.34 -4.51 -8.83
C GLU A 61 18.93 -3.98 -9.17
N ARG A 62 18.38 -4.37 -10.31
CA ARG A 62 17.03 -3.95 -10.75
C ARG A 62 15.94 -4.53 -9.85
N LEU A 63 16.11 -5.77 -9.39
CA LEU A 63 15.21 -6.40 -8.43
C LEU A 63 15.25 -5.68 -7.07
N GLY A 64 16.43 -5.27 -6.60
CA GLY A 64 16.58 -4.47 -5.38
C GLY A 64 15.88 -3.11 -5.47
N ILE A 65 16.02 -2.40 -6.59
CA ILE A 65 15.31 -1.13 -6.81
C ILE A 65 13.80 -1.34 -6.85
N LEU A 66 13.32 -2.35 -7.58
CA LEU A 66 11.89 -2.64 -7.67
C LEU A 66 11.31 -3.01 -6.30
N HIS A 67 12.03 -3.80 -5.52
CA HIS A 67 11.66 -4.13 -4.16
C HIS A 67 11.52 -2.86 -3.29
N GLY A 68 12.50 -1.96 -3.36
CA GLY A 68 12.46 -0.68 -2.66
C GLY A 68 11.26 0.20 -3.06
N VAL A 69 10.92 0.24 -4.35
CA VAL A 69 9.73 0.95 -4.85
C VAL A 69 8.45 0.32 -4.30
N VAL A 70 8.33 -1.01 -4.37
CA VAL A 70 7.16 -1.73 -3.85
C VAL A 70 6.96 -1.47 -2.37
N ARG A 71 8.04 -1.49 -1.58
CA ARG A 71 7.97 -1.15 -0.15
C ARG A 71 7.47 0.27 0.08
N LYS A 72 8.01 1.27 -0.63
CA LYS A 72 7.56 2.67 -0.51
C LYS A 72 6.09 2.86 -0.89
N LEU A 73 5.60 2.10 -1.87
CA LEU A 73 4.17 2.10 -2.21
C LEU A 73 3.32 1.42 -1.13
N GLY A 74 3.83 0.35 -0.50
CA GLY A 74 3.19 -0.27 0.66
C GLY A 74 2.97 0.74 1.80
N HIS A 75 4.03 1.46 2.18
CA HIS A 75 3.99 2.56 3.14
C HIS A 75 2.95 3.63 2.77
N LEU A 76 2.99 4.13 1.53
CA LEU A 76 1.99 5.09 1.03
C LEU A 76 0.54 4.58 1.25
N VAL A 77 0.28 3.30 0.97
CA VAL A 77 -1.04 2.67 1.16
C VAL A 77 -1.40 2.53 2.63
N GLU A 78 -0.49 2.02 3.46
CA GLU A 78 -0.68 1.83 4.90
C GLU A 78 -1.13 3.12 5.60
N TYR A 79 -0.42 4.22 5.33
CA TYR A 79 -0.72 5.52 5.92
C TYR A 79 -1.93 6.21 5.26
N SER A 80 -2.22 5.93 3.98
CA SER A 80 -3.51 6.32 3.38
C SER A 80 -4.69 5.67 4.09
N VAL A 81 -4.60 4.37 4.39
CA VAL A 81 -5.64 3.63 5.12
C VAL A 81 -5.77 4.18 6.55
N LEU A 82 -4.66 4.43 7.24
CA LEU A 82 -4.68 5.01 8.59
C LEU A 82 -5.42 6.36 8.60
N ALA A 83 -5.10 7.25 7.66
CA ALA A 83 -5.77 8.53 7.54
C ALA A 83 -7.27 8.36 7.32
N ILE A 84 -7.71 7.43 6.47
CA ILE A 84 -9.13 7.14 6.25
C ILE A 84 -9.84 6.64 7.51
N LEU A 85 -9.18 5.80 8.31
CA LEU A 85 -9.74 5.30 9.56
C LEU A 85 -9.90 6.43 10.59
N TRP A 86 -8.90 7.32 10.71
CA TRP A 86 -9.02 8.53 11.53
C TRP A 86 -10.14 9.46 11.06
N MET A 87 -10.20 9.68 9.76
CA MET A 87 -11.25 10.47 9.11
C MET A 87 -12.64 9.94 9.46
N ARG A 88 -12.87 8.62 9.34
CA ARG A 88 -14.12 7.95 9.73
C ARG A 88 -14.43 8.08 11.22
N ALA A 89 -13.41 7.93 12.08
CA ALA A 89 -13.57 8.02 13.53
C ALA A 89 -13.98 9.43 13.99
N LEU A 90 -13.45 10.46 13.32
CA LEU A 90 -13.58 11.87 13.73
C LEU A 90 -14.75 12.61 13.07
N ALA A 91 -15.22 12.14 11.90
CA ALA A 91 -16.29 12.77 11.12
C ALA A 91 -17.62 13.01 11.87
N PRO A 92 -18.10 12.11 12.76
CA PRO A 92 -19.41 12.30 13.39
C PRO A 92 -19.52 13.56 14.26
N ASP A 93 -18.41 14.00 14.85
CA ASP A 93 -18.41 15.11 15.82
C ASP A 93 -17.77 16.40 15.27
N ARG A 94 -17.40 16.42 13.98
CA ARG A 94 -16.60 17.49 13.37
C ARG A 94 -17.03 17.79 11.94
N SER A 95 -16.77 19.01 11.48
CA SER A 95 -16.86 19.30 10.04
C SER A 95 -15.85 18.45 9.27
N LEU A 96 -16.19 18.08 8.03
CA LEU A 96 -15.37 17.20 7.20
C LEU A 96 -13.94 17.72 7.05
N ARG A 97 -13.78 19.03 6.87
CA ARG A 97 -12.48 19.69 6.78
C ARG A 97 -11.68 19.55 8.07
N ARG A 98 -12.30 19.71 9.24
CA ARG A 98 -11.63 19.57 10.54
C ARG A 98 -11.27 18.10 10.82
N ALA A 99 -12.15 17.16 10.47
CA ALA A 99 -11.88 15.74 10.60
C ALA A 99 -10.70 15.31 9.70
N ALA A 100 -10.66 15.79 8.45
CA ALA A 100 -9.59 15.49 7.50
C ALA A 100 -8.25 16.08 7.97
N ALA A 101 -8.23 17.35 8.38
CA ALA A 101 -7.03 18.00 8.88
C ALA A 101 -6.46 17.29 10.12
N LEU A 102 -7.32 16.97 11.10
CA LEU A 102 -6.88 16.27 12.30
C LEU A 102 -6.41 14.84 12.00
N ALA A 103 -7.08 14.13 11.08
CA ALA A 103 -6.66 12.80 10.66
C ALA A 103 -5.28 12.81 9.99
N VAL A 104 -5.01 13.78 9.12
CA VAL A 104 -3.68 13.96 8.52
C VAL A 104 -2.64 14.23 9.60
N VAL A 105 -2.91 15.16 10.52
CA VAL A 105 -1.99 15.47 11.63
C VAL A 105 -1.69 14.23 12.47
N LEU A 106 -2.71 13.47 12.88
CA LEU A 106 -2.53 12.24 13.66
C LEU A 106 -1.75 11.17 12.89
N THR A 107 -1.99 11.04 11.58
CA THR A 107 -1.29 10.07 10.73
C THR A 107 0.18 10.45 10.55
N VAL A 108 0.49 11.72 10.31
CA VAL A 108 1.88 12.22 10.18
C VAL A 108 2.62 12.13 11.51
N ALA A 109 1.96 12.46 12.63
CA ALA A 109 2.53 12.28 13.95
C ALA A 109 2.85 10.81 14.23
N TYR A 110 1.97 9.89 13.81
CA TYR A 110 2.22 8.47 13.92
C TYR A 110 3.35 7.98 13.02
N ALA A 111 3.46 8.49 11.78
CA ALA A 111 4.59 8.18 10.89
C ALA A 111 5.92 8.57 11.51
N GLY A 112 6.01 9.76 12.11
CA GLY A 112 7.19 10.19 12.85
C GLY A 112 7.49 9.30 14.06
N LEU A 113 6.46 8.85 14.79
CA LEU A 113 6.62 7.92 15.91
C LEU A 113 7.10 6.54 15.44
N ASP A 114 6.57 6.04 14.32
CA ASP A 114 6.98 4.76 13.77
C ASP A 114 8.44 4.80 13.28
N GLU A 115 8.85 5.88 12.61
CA GLU A 115 10.24 6.08 12.20
C GLU A 115 11.18 6.17 13.41
N ALA A 116 10.78 6.91 14.44
CA ALA A 116 11.52 6.96 15.70
C ALA A 116 11.64 5.58 16.35
N ARG A 117 10.55 4.80 16.39
CA ARG A 117 10.56 3.42 16.89
C ARG A 117 11.49 2.52 16.08
N GLN A 118 11.49 2.64 14.75
CA GLN A 118 12.37 1.86 13.87
C GLN A 118 13.83 2.23 14.03
N SER A 119 14.16 3.49 14.34
CA SER A 119 15.54 3.93 14.61
C SER A 119 16.18 3.27 15.84
N LEU A 120 15.38 2.64 16.69
CA LEU A 120 15.88 1.86 17.83
C LEU A 120 16.38 0.47 17.39
N ALA A 121 16.09 0.04 16.16
CA ALA A 121 16.61 -1.19 15.62
C ALA A 121 18.09 -1.04 15.23
N PRO A 122 18.93 -2.07 15.48
CA PRO A 122 20.33 -2.05 15.06
C PRO A 122 20.43 -1.81 13.54
N ASN A 123 21.38 -0.96 13.13
CA ASN A 123 21.70 -0.67 11.73
C ASN A 123 20.57 0.00 10.91
N ARG A 124 19.60 0.66 11.56
CA ARG A 124 18.58 1.48 10.87
C ARG A 124 18.74 2.96 11.17
N THR A 125 18.93 3.76 10.13
CA THR A 125 19.00 5.22 10.25
C THR A 125 17.63 5.82 9.94
N PRO A 126 17.11 6.72 10.79
CA PRO A 126 15.83 7.37 10.53
C PRO A 126 15.90 8.25 9.28
N SER A 127 14.78 8.31 8.56
CA SER A 127 14.65 8.90 7.23
C SER A 127 13.43 9.82 7.18
N LEU A 128 13.67 11.12 7.07
CA LEU A 128 12.60 12.12 6.86
C LEU A 128 11.86 11.89 5.53
N LEU A 129 12.50 11.23 4.57
CA LEU A 129 11.86 10.89 3.30
C LEU A 129 10.76 9.84 3.50
N ASP A 130 10.94 8.88 4.42
CA ASP A 130 9.94 7.84 4.68
C ASP A 130 8.72 8.45 5.37
N VAL A 131 8.93 9.31 6.37
CA VAL A 131 7.85 10.13 6.97
C VAL A 131 7.15 11.01 5.93
N GLY A 132 7.90 11.57 4.97
CA GLY A 132 7.35 12.37 3.87
C GLY A 132 6.46 11.57 2.91
N ILE A 133 6.84 10.32 2.60
CA ILE A 133 6.04 9.39 1.79
C ILE A 133 4.75 9.04 2.53
N ASP A 134 4.84 8.71 3.82
CA ASP A 134 3.70 8.37 4.68
C ASP A 134 2.71 9.56 4.78
N ALA A 135 3.25 10.77 4.93
CA ALA A 135 2.48 12.02 4.89
C ALA A 135 1.79 12.24 3.53
N GLY A 136 2.45 11.89 2.42
CA GLY A 136 1.88 11.91 1.08
C GLY A 136 0.65 11.00 0.97
N GLY A 137 0.71 9.80 1.54
CA GLY A 137 -0.42 8.87 1.61
C GLY A 137 -1.61 9.46 2.38
N ALA A 138 -1.34 10.06 3.54
CA ALA A 138 -2.36 10.75 4.33
C ALA A 138 -3.04 11.90 3.55
N GLY A 139 -2.25 12.69 2.80
CA GLY A 139 -2.74 13.76 1.95
C GLY A 139 -3.61 13.26 0.79
N LEU A 140 -3.19 12.18 0.12
CA LEU A 140 -3.95 11.54 -0.97
C LEU A 140 -5.31 11.06 -0.47
N ALA A 141 -5.32 10.39 0.69
CA ALA A 141 -6.53 9.95 1.36
C ALA A 141 -7.47 11.12 1.67
N ALA A 142 -6.96 12.21 2.25
CA ALA A 142 -7.75 13.40 2.57
C ALA A 142 -8.33 14.06 1.32
N TYR A 143 -7.57 14.13 0.22
CA TYR A 143 -8.04 14.67 -1.06
C TYR A 143 -9.14 13.80 -1.69
N ALA A 144 -8.99 12.47 -1.62
CA ALA A 144 -9.96 11.53 -2.17
C ALA A 144 -11.23 11.39 -1.31
N TRP A 145 -11.19 11.80 -0.04
CA TRP A 145 -12.25 11.54 0.91
C TRP A 145 -13.53 12.32 0.59
N ARG A 146 -14.62 11.58 0.40
CA ARG A 146 -15.99 12.10 0.43
C ARG A 146 -16.82 11.30 1.43
N PRO A 147 -17.24 11.91 2.54
CA PRO A 147 -18.10 11.24 3.50
C PRO A 147 -19.53 11.22 2.95
N GLY A 148 -20.06 10.03 2.76
CA GLY A 148 -21.44 9.78 2.39
C GLY A 148 -21.85 8.39 2.86
N SER A 149 -23.12 8.22 3.21
CA SER A 149 -23.66 6.99 3.81
C SER A 149 -24.15 5.94 2.79
N GLY A 150 -23.81 6.10 1.51
CA GLY A 150 -24.22 5.19 0.44
C GLY A 150 -23.12 4.26 -0.07
N ARG A 151 -23.49 3.04 -0.45
CA ARG A 151 -22.59 2.09 -1.14
C ARG A 151 -21.94 2.70 -2.38
N ALA A 152 -22.70 3.48 -3.16
CA ALA A 152 -22.19 4.17 -4.35
C ALA A 152 -21.14 5.24 -4.02
N GLU A 153 -21.30 6.02 -2.95
CA GLU A 153 -20.31 7.03 -2.55
C GLU A 153 -19.05 6.38 -2.00
N SER A 154 -19.22 5.25 -1.28
CA SER A 154 -18.10 4.43 -0.80
C SER A 154 -17.29 3.85 -1.96
N LEU A 155 -17.95 3.32 -3.00
CA LEU A 155 -17.29 2.82 -4.20
C LEU A 155 -16.59 3.93 -4.99
N ARG A 156 -17.19 5.12 -5.11
CA ARG A 156 -16.56 6.28 -5.74
C ARG A 156 -15.32 6.75 -4.98
N GLY A 157 -15.38 6.79 -3.65
CA GLY A 157 -14.23 7.11 -2.80
C GLY A 157 -13.09 6.11 -2.96
N LEU A 158 -13.40 4.81 -2.93
CA LEU A 158 -12.43 3.74 -3.19
C LEU A 158 -11.83 3.82 -4.60
N GLY A 159 -12.64 4.11 -5.62
CA GLY A 159 -12.17 4.28 -6.99
C GLY A 159 -11.21 5.46 -7.16
N ARG A 160 -11.49 6.61 -6.52
CA ARG A 160 -10.58 7.77 -6.54
C ARG A 160 -9.27 7.48 -5.84
N LEU A 161 -9.32 6.88 -4.65
CA LEU A 161 -8.12 6.49 -3.91
C LEU A 161 -7.30 5.47 -4.70
N GLY A 162 -7.94 4.42 -5.21
CA GLY A 162 -7.28 3.40 -6.03
C GLY A 162 -6.66 4.00 -7.29
N GLY A 163 -7.36 4.92 -7.98
CA GLY A 163 -6.84 5.62 -9.15
C GLY A 163 -5.63 6.51 -8.83
N LEU A 164 -5.66 7.23 -7.71
CA LEU A 164 -4.54 8.07 -7.27
C LEU A 164 -3.33 7.22 -6.86
N LEU A 165 -3.55 6.13 -6.10
CA LEU A 165 -2.49 5.19 -5.73
C LEU A 165 -1.87 4.53 -6.97
N LEU A 166 -2.70 4.15 -7.95
CA LEU A 166 -2.21 3.58 -9.22
C LEU A 166 -1.40 4.61 -10.02
N LEU A 167 -1.84 5.87 -10.07
CA LEU A 167 -1.09 6.94 -10.70
C LEU A 167 0.26 7.15 -10.00
N THR A 168 0.28 7.23 -8.67
CA THR A 168 1.52 7.38 -7.89
C THR A 168 2.45 6.18 -8.10
N ALA A 169 1.93 4.96 -8.12
CA ALA A 169 2.69 3.76 -8.42
C ALA A 169 3.29 3.79 -9.83
N SER A 170 2.50 4.24 -10.82
CA SER A 170 2.94 4.35 -12.21
C SER A 170 4.04 5.40 -12.38
N LEU A 171 3.92 6.55 -11.72
CA LEU A 171 4.94 7.60 -11.73
C LEU A 171 6.22 7.16 -10.99
N ALA A 172 6.10 6.46 -9.87
CA ALA A 172 7.24 5.90 -9.15
C ALA A 172 7.98 4.84 -9.99
N ALA A 173 7.25 3.97 -10.68
CA ALA A 173 7.82 3.01 -11.61
C ALA A 173 8.54 3.69 -12.78
N ALA A 174 7.93 4.73 -13.37
CA ALA A 174 8.55 5.51 -14.45
C ALA A 174 9.83 6.24 -13.99
N ALA A 175 9.83 6.81 -12.78
CA ALA A 175 11.01 7.45 -12.20
C ALA A 175 12.13 6.44 -11.89
N GLY A 176 11.77 5.26 -11.39
CA GLY A 176 12.73 4.15 -11.19
C GLY A 176 13.34 3.67 -12.51
N ALA A 177 12.51 3.54 -13.54
CA ALA A 177 12.94 3.18 -14.88
C ALA A 177 13.88 4.23 -15.51
N TRP A 178 13.56 5.51 -15.37
CA TRP A 178 14.44 6.60 -15.80
C TRP A 178 15.81 6.55 -15.11
N ARG A 179 15.85 6.27 -13.81
CA ARG A 179 17.12 6.09 -13.06
C ARG A 179 17.94 4.89 -13.54
N LEU A 180 17.28 3.88 -14.09
CA LEU A 180 17.90 2.69 -14.67
C LEU A 180 18.31 2.87 -16.15
N GLY A 181 18.18 4.08 -16.69
CA GLY A 181 18.46 4.37 -18.11
C GLY A 181 17.45 3.73 -19.07
N LEU A 182 16.31 3.24 -18.57
CA LEU A 182 15.27 2.66 -19.40
C LEU A 182 14.48 3.76 -20.09
N THR A 183 14.33 3.61 -21.40
CA THR A 183 13.51 4.46 -22.24
C THR A 183 12.01 4.18 -22.00
N PRO A 184 11.12 5.17 -22.25
CA PRO A 184 9.68 4.95 -22.20
C PRO A 184 9.20 3.78 -23.07
N TRP A 185 9.91 3.49 -24.17
CA TRP A 185 9.56 2.43 -25.11
C TRP A 185 9.97 1.03 -24.64
N GLU A 186 11.03 0.91 -23.83
CA GLU A 186 11.38 -0.35 -23.18
C GLU A 186 10.36 -0.73 -22.10
N LEU A 187 9.76 0.25 -21.42
CA LEU A 187 8.68 0.01 -20.45
C LEU A 187 7.37 -0.43 -21.11
N VAL A 188 6.99 0.24 -22.22
CA VAL A 188 5.84 -0.17 -23.03
C VAL A 188 6.07 -1.55 -23.63
N GLY A 189 7.29 -1.83 -24.11
CA GLY A 189 7.69 -3.13 -24.61
C GLY A 189 7.58 -4.24 -23.56
N ALA A 190 8.06 -4.02 -22.33
CA ALA A 190 7.98 -4.98 -21.23
C ALA A 190 6.52 -5.26 -20.81
N GLY A 191 5.67 -4.23 -20.75
CA GLY A 191 4.25 -4.38 -20.43
C GLY A 191 3.48 -5.16 -21.50
N LEU A 192 3.74 -4.89 -22.78
CA LEU A 192 3.14 -5.61 -23.90
C LEU A 192 3.67 -7.05 -24.03
N ALA A 193 4.97 -7.25 -23.81
CA ALA A 193 5.61 -8.57 -23.83
C ALA A 193 5.11 -9.46 -22.68
N GLY A 194 4.97 -8.91 -21.46
CA GLY A 194 4.36 -9.62 -20.33
C GLY A 194 2.90 -10.01 -20.59
N GLY A 195 2.12 -9.11 -21.20
CA GLY A 195 0.75 -9.40 -21.65
C GLY A 195 0.67 -10.47 -22.74
N LEU A 196 1.65 -10.49 -23.66
CA LEU A 196 1.73 -11.47 -24.76
C LEU A 196 2.20 -12.84 -24.27
N LEU A 197 3.16 -12.91 -23.34
CA LEU A 197 3.64 -14.14 -22.71
C LEU A 197 2.56 -14.82 -21.86
N TYR A 198 1.77 -14.02 -21.12
CA TYR A 198 0.59 -14.51 -20.40
C TYR A 198 -0.46 -15.08 -21.36
N ARG A 199 -0.70 -14.41 -22.49
CA ARG A 199 -1.72 -14.80 -23.46
C ARG A 199 -1.33 -15.99 -24.34
N THR A 200 -0.03 -16.22 -24.54
CA THR A 200 0.50 -17.32 -25.38
C THR A 200 0.83 -18.59 -24.58
N GLY A 201 0.59 -18.60 -23.26
CA GLY A 201 0.74 -19.80 -22.43
C GLY A 201 2.19 -20.26 -22.27
N TRP A 202 3.14 -19.33 -22.30
CA TRP A 202 4.56 -19.64 -22.18
C TRP A 202 4.84 -20.45 -20.89
N ARG A 203 5.39 -21.65 -21.06
CA ARG A 203 5.88 -22.50 -19.96
C ARG A 203 7.40 -22.45 -19.97
N PRO A 204 8.08 -22.11 -18.86
CA PRO A 204 9.53 -22.11 -18.80
C PRO A 204 10.06 -23.52 -19.13
N GLY A 205 10.91 -23.60 -20.14
CA GLY A 205 11.55 -24.85 -20.54
C GLY A 205 12.60 -25.26 -19.52
N TRP A 206 12.20 -25.98 -18.48
CA TRP A 206 13.13 -26.69 -17.61
C TRP A 206 13.71 -27.89 -18.38
N ARG A 207 14.63 -27.63 -19.32
CA ARG A 207 15.55 -28.68 -19.77
C ARG A 207 16.52 -28.91 -18.63
N THR A 208 16.16 -29.82 -17.72
CA THR A 208 17.15 -30.50 -16.89
C THR A 208 18.08 -31.22 -17.85
N SER A 209 19.31 -30.70 -17.99
CA SER A 209 20.40 -31.44 -18.59
C SER A 209 20.58 -32.71 -17.77
N ARG A 210 19.99 -33.83 -18.21
CA ARG A 210 20.34 -35.13 -17.66
C ARG A 210 21.78 -35.38 -18.07
N ALA A 211 22.69 -35.20 -17.11
CA ALA A 211 24.03 -35.72 -17.21
C ALA A 211 23.95 -37.21 -17.57
N GLY A 212 24.60 -37.58 -18.66
CA GLY A 212 24.70 -38.97 -19.09
C GLY A 212 25.39 -39.78 -18.00
N LEU A 213 24.65 -40.71 -17.40
CA LEU A 213 25.23 -41.86 -16.72
C LEU A 213 25.44 -42.94 -17.78
N PRO A 214 26.67 -43.43 -18.02
CA PRO A 214 26.86 -44.58 -18.89
C PRO A 214 26.23 -45.82 -18.24
N ALA A 215 25.40 -46.52 -19.01
CA ALA A 215 24.96 -47.86 -18.67
C ALA A 215 26.13 -48.84 -18.77
N ARG A 216 26.05 -49.89 -17.93
CA ARG A 216 27.02 -50.96 -17.72
C ARG A 216 27.48 -51.66 -18.99
#